data_AF-K0J4C8-F1
#
_entry.id   AF-K0J4C8-F1
#
_cell.length_a   1.000
_cell.length_b   1.000
_cell.length_c   1.000
_cell.angle_alpha   90.00
_cell.angle_beta   90.00
_cell.angle_gamma   90.00
#
_symmetry.space_group_name_H-M   'P 1'
#
loop_
_entity.id
_entity.type
_entity.pdbx_description
1 polymer ?
#
loop_
_entity_poly.entity_id
_entity_poly.type
_entity_poly.pdbx_seq_one_letter_code
_entity_poly.pdbx_strand_id
1 'polypeptide(L)'
;MKLKIRFDKYFQSIELNEKETEEMWISLSIEEEYDSQEDKEKLIQEKFNEEFNKPEFNNWRKHNRRISMPEMPFRKDDQEEDLTDHMDYIPDYTDLENRDRKADYEFYCELLRKNLTTKQAEAFIAVHLDGVPANEYADSVGTSKSNISHHLAVAKKKLKKIFPNTSTFPSSLGL
;
A
#
# COMPACT_ATOMS: atom_id res chain seq x y z
N MET A 1 40.35 -4.46 2.20
CA MET A 1 39.85 -4.21 0.84
C MET A 1 39.61 -2.72 0.54
N LYS A 2 39.85 -2.27 -0.70
CA LYS A 2 39.37 -0.98 -1.23
C LYS A 2 38.24 -1.21 -2.25
N LEU A 3 37.01 -0.90 -1.88
CA LEU A 3 35.84 -1.08 -2.75
C LEU A 3 35.68 0.12 -3.70
N LYS A 4 35.56 -0.13 -4.99
CA LYS A 4 35.27 0.90 -6.02
C LYS A 4 33.77 0.94 -6.31
N ILE A 5 33.18 2.12 -6.12
CA ILE A 5 31.77 2.40 -6.39
C ILE A 5 31.70 3.41 -7.54
N ARG A 6 30.81 3.17 -8.50
CA ARG A 6 30.56 4.07 -9.61
C ARG A 6 29.48 5.08 -9.25
N PHE A 7 29.81 6.37 -9.36
CA PHE A 7 28.87 7.49 -9.26
C PHE A 7 28.86 8.26 -10.57
N ASP A 8 27.77 8.15 -11.34
CA ASP A 8 27.57 8.71 -12.68
C ASP A 8 28.71 8.37 -13.64
N LYS A 9 29.69 9.28 -13.72
CA LYS A 9 30.83 9.23 -14.65
C LYS A 9 32.16 8.98 -13.95
N TYR A 10 32.20 8.98 -12.62
CA TYR A 10 33.43 8.82 -11.85
C TYR A 10 33.34 7.65 -10.87
N PHE A 11 34.49 7.20 -10.40
CA PHE A 11 34.59 6.14 -9.39
C PHE A 11 35.07 6.74 -8.07
N GLN A 12 34.45 6.33 -6.97
CA GLN A 12 34.89 6.62 -5.62
C GLN A 12 35.33 5.32 -4.96
N SER A 13 36.37 5.39 -4.11
CA SER A 13 36.84 4.24 -3.35
C SER A 13 36.56 4.40 -1.87
N ILE A 14 36.07 3.34 -1.23
CA ILE A 14 35.88 3.25 0.22
C ILE A 14 36.85 2.19 0.76
N GLU A 15 37.51 2.48 1.86
CA GLU A 15 38.36 1.53 2.59
C GLU A 15 37.47 0.73 3.53
N LEU A 16 37.46 -0.60 3.37
CA LEU A 16 36.66 -1.51 4.18
C LEU A 16 37.54 -2.26 5.17
N ASN A 17 37.09 -2.30 6.42
CA ASN A 17 37.68 -3.12 7.48
C ASN A 17 37.34 -4.60 7.29
N GLU A 18 38.07 -5.52 7.94
CA GLU A 18 37.84 -6.97 7.83
C GLU A 18 36.38 -7.36 8.14
N LYS A 19 35.80 -6.79 9.21
CA LYS A 19 34.39 -7.02 9.57
C LYS A 19 33.43 -6.57 8.47
N GLU A 20 33.67 -5.38 7.90
CA GLU A 20 32.82 -4.81 6.84
C GLU A 20 32.94 -5.62 5.55
N THR A 21 34.12 -6.22 5.27
CA THR A 21 34.28 -7.12 4.11
C THR A 21 33.51 -8.44 4.28
N GLU A 22 33.37 -8.95 5.51
CA GLU A 22 32.54 -10.12 5.79
C GLU A 22 31.04 -9.81 5.68
N GLU A 23 30.60 -8.68 6.22
CA GLU A 23 29.23 -8.20 6.07
C GLU A 23 28.86 -8.01 4.58
N MET A 24 29.79 -7.45 3.80
CA MET A 24 29.65 -7.34 2.34
C MET A 24 29.49 -8.69 1.66
N TRP A 25 30.35 -9.65 2.00
CA TRP A 25 30.29 -11.01 1.45
C TRP A 25 28.93 -11.67 1.71
N ILE A 26 28.42 -11.54 2.94
CA ILE A 26 27.09 -12.04 3.33
C ILE A 26 25.99 -11.30 2.56
N SER A 27 26.08 -9.97 2.46
CA SER A 27 25.07 -9.15 1.78
C SER A 27 24.95 -9.45 0.28
N LEU A 28 26.07 -9.75 -0.38
CA LEU A 28 26.14 -10.10 -1.80
C LEU A 28 25.81 -11.58 -2.05
N SER A 29 25.49 -12.35 -0.99
CA SER A 29 25.09 -13.76 -1.07
C SER A 29 26.04 -14.60 -1.94
N ILE A 30 27.35 -14.42 -1.76
CA ILE A 30 28.38 -15.09 -2.57
C ILE A 30 28.58 -16.51 -2.02
N GLU A 31 28.19 -17.51 -2.80
CA GLU A 31 28.31 -18.94 -2.45
C GLU A 31 29.61 -19.60 -2.97
N GLU A 32 30.47 -18.84 -3.64
CA GLU A 32 31.70 -19.35 -4.26
C GLU A 32 32.80 -19.58 -3.20
N GLU A 33 33.47 -20.73 -3.28
CA GLU A 33 34.66 -21.00 -2.46
C GLU A 33 35.82 -20.10 -2.94
N TYR A 34 36.54 -19.52 -1.98
CA TYR A 34 37.71 -18.68 -2.26
C TYR A 34 38.97 -19.33 -1.69
N ASP A 35 40.02 -19.41 -2.50
CA ASP A 35 41.30 -20.02 -2.11
C ASP A 35 42.23 -19.03 -1.38
N SER A 36 42.00 -17.72 -1.54
CA SER A 36 42.80 -16.64 -0.95
C SER A 36 41.94 -15.42 -0.58
N GLN A 37 42.41 -14.63 0.39
CA GLN A 37 41.79 -13.32 0.72
C GLN A 37 41.75 -12.38 -0.50
N GLU A 38 42.76 -12.44 -1.37
CA GLU A 38 42.78 -11.62 -2.59
C GLU A 38 41.66 -12.01 -3.56
N ASP A 39 41.33 -13.30 -3.63
CA ASP A 39 40.28 -13.80 -4.53
C ASP A 39 38.90 -13.47 -3.97
N LYS A 40 38.73 -13.52 -2.64
CA LYS A 40 37.55 -13.00 -1.95
C LYS A 40 37.29 -11.53 -2.28
N GLU A 41 38.32 -10.68 -2.20
CA GLU A 41 38.18 -9.25 -2.53
C GLU A 41 37.82 -9.03 -4.00
N LYS A 42 38.39 -9.80 -4.94
CA LYS A 42 38.04 -9.71 -6.36
C LYS A 42 36.59 -10.08 -6.63
N LEU A 43 36.12 -11.19 -6.04
CA LEU A 43 34.74 -11.68 -6.20
C LEU A 43 33.72 -10.67 -5.66
N ILE A 44 33.99 -10.08 -4.49
CA ILE A 44 33.17 -8.99 -3.93
C ILE A 44 33.06 -7.84 -4.93
N GLN A 45 34.20 -7.40 -5.49
CA GLN A 45 34.21 -6.27 -6.41
C GLN A 45 33.49 -6.60 -7.73
N GLU A 46 33.60 -7.83 -8.23
CA GLU A 46 32.94 -8.28 -9.45
C GLU A 46 31.42 -8.33 -9.28
N LYS A 47 30.93 -9.01 -8.23
CA LYS A 47 29.49 -9.05 -7.89
C LYS A 47 28.93 -7.66 -7.65
N PHE A 48 29.66 -6.83 -6.91
CA PHE A 48 29.27 -5.43 -6.69
C PHE A 48 29.20 -4.63 -8.01
N ASN A 49 30.10 -4.91 -8.96
CA ASN A 49 30.05 -4.26 -10.27
C ASN A 49 28.82 -4.68 -11.08
N GLU A 50 28.49 -5.97 -11.04
CA GLU A 50 27.33 -6.53 -11.73
C GLU A 50 26.00 -6.02 -11.17
N GLU A 51 25.88 -5.87 -9.86
CA GLU A 51 24.63 -5.42 -9.24
C GLU A 51 24.51 -3.90 -9.23
N PHE A 52 25.57 -3.20 -8.83
CA PHE A 52 25.49 -1.77 -8.47
C PHE A 52 26.24 -0.83 -9.42
N ASN A 53 27.36 -1.25 -10.04
CA ASN A 53 28.14 -0.37 -10.93
C ASN A 53 27.75 -0.43 -12.42
N LYS A 54 26.65 -1.11 -12.76
CA LYS A 54 26.12 -1.12 -14.13
C LYS A 54 25.82 0.31 -14.61
N PRO A 55 26.24 0.71 -15.83
CA PRO A 55 25.96 2.04 -16.39
C PRO A 55 24.46 2.36 -16.47
N GLU A 56 23.63 1.32 -16.55
CA GLU A 56 22.18 1.43 -16.70
C GLU A 56 21.45 1.65 -15.36
N PHE A 57 22.04 1.24 -14.23
CA PHE A 57 21.40 1.29 -12.92
C PHE A 57 21.63 2.61 -12.18
N ASN A 58 22.70 3.33 -12.51
CA ASN A 58 22.93 4.66 -11.96
C ASN A 58 22.18 5.76 -12.74
N ASN A 59 20.88 5.52 -12.91
CA ASN A 59 19.92 6.47 -13.46
C ASN A 59 19.03 7.05 -12.33
N TRP A 60 19.47 7.01 -11.07
CA TRP A 60 18.73 7.55 -9.92
C TRP A 60 18.18 8.96 -10.21
N ARG A 61 19.02 9.84 -10.77
CA ARG A 61 18.62 11.21 -11.17
C ARG A 61 17.62 11.26 -12.33
N LYS A 62 17.59 10.26 -13.22
CA LYS A 62 16.58 10.16 -14.28
C LYS A 62 15.25 9.60 -13.75
N HIS A 63 15.32 8.54 -12.93
CA HIS A 63 14.13 7.90 -12.35
C HIS A 63 13.44 8.81 -11.33
N ASN A 64 14.21 9.57 -10.54
CA ASN A 64 13.66 10.45 -9.51
C ASN A 64 13.46 11.90 -9.99
N ARG A 65 13.67 12.19 -11.29
CA ARG A 65 13.44 13.53 -11.85
C ARG A 65 11.98 14.00 -11.67
N ARG A 66 11.06 13.05 -11.51
CA ARG A 66 9.62 13.30 -11.35
C ARG A 66 9.09 12.97 -9.94
N ILE A 67 9.98 12.68 -8.98
CA ILE A 67 9.58 12.46 -7.57
C ILE A 67 9.55 13.80 -6.81
N SER A 68 10.09 14.89 -7.39
CA SER A 68 9.94 16.24 -6.82
C SER A 68 8.53 16.80 -7.01
N MET A 69 8.22 17.85 -6.24
CA MET A 69 7.04 18.71 -6.42
C MET A 69 6.79 18.95 -7.92
N PRO A 70 5.53 18.86 -8.42
CA PRO A 70 5.23 19.19 -9.81
C PRO A 70 5.81 20.56 -10.18
N GLU A 71 6.45 20.65 -11.34
CA GLU A 71 6.96 21.93 -11.84
C GLU A 71 5.79 22.87 -12.07
N MET A 72 5.89 24.09 -11.52
CA MET A 72 4.92 25.16 -11.76
C MET A 72 4.74 25.36 -13.26
N PRO A 73 3.50 25.47 -13.77
CA PRO A 73 3.28 25.78 -15.18
C PRO A 73 3.93 27.12 -15.53
N PHE A 74 4.53 27.21 -16.73
CA PHE A 74 5.21 28.42 -17.20
C PHE A 74 4.24 29.63 -17.23
N ARG A 75 4.60 30.73 -16.55
CA ARG A 75 3.87 32.00 -16.54
C ARG A 75 4.59 33.06 -17.39
N LYS A 76 3.83 34.01 -17.93
CA LYS A 76 4.35 35.25 -18.50
C LYS A 76 4.59 36.27 -17.37
N ASP A 77 5.59 37.14 -17.53
CA ASP A 77 6.05 38.10 -16.51
C ASP A 77 4.95 39.07 -16.02
N ASP A 78 3.85 39.19 -16.76
CA ASP A 78 2.78 40.15 -16.55
C ASP A 78 1.69 39.68 -15.54
N GLN A 79 1.84 38.50 -14.93
CA GLN A 79 0.86 37.93 -14.00
C GLN A 79 1.28 38.08 -12.52
N GLU A 80 0.33 38.47 -11.65
CA GLU A 80 0.52 38.60 -10.19
C GLU A 80 1.02 37.29 -9.55
N GLU A 81 1.75 37.39 -8.42
CA GLU A 81 2.31 36.25 -7.69
C GLU A 81 1.25 35.16 -7.43
N ASP A 82 1.55 33.92 -7.82
CA ASP A 82 0.68 32.78 -7.52
C ASP A 82 0.79 32.44 -6.03
N LEU A 83 -0.23 32.78 -5.26
CA LEU A 83 -0.33 32.33 -3.86
C LEU A 83 -0.96 30.92 -3.75
N THR A 84 -1.24 30.27 -4.88
CA THR A 84 -1.86 28.94 -4.94
C THR A 84 -0.92 27.89 -4.34
N ASP A 85 -1.42 27.13 -3.37
CA ASP A 85 -0.68 26.06 -2.72
C ASP A 85 -0.44 24.92 -3.73
N HIS A 86 0.79 24.42 -3.81
CA HIS A 86 1.15 23.35 -4.74
C HIS A 86 0.36 22.04 -4.49
N MET A 87 -0.31 21.93 -3.34
CA MET A 87 -1.26 20.86 -3.03
C MET A 87 -2.46 20.82 -4.00
N ASP A 88 -2.85 21.96 -4.59
CA ASP A 88 -3.98 22.04 -5.54
C ASP A 88 -3.68 21.34 -6.89
N TYR A 89 -2.41 21.02 -7.18
CA TYR A 89 -2.02 20.25 -8.37
C TYR A 89 -2.16 18.74 -8.18
N ILE A 90 -2.36 18.26 -6.95
CA ILE A 90 -2.63 16.86 -6.68
C ILE A 90 -4.13 16.65 -6.91
N PRO A 91 -4.52 15.78 -7.87
CA PRO A 91 -5.94 15.53 -8.11
C PRO A 91 -6.60 14.98 -6.85
N ASP A 92 -7.66 15.65 -6.41
CA ASP A 92 -8.49 15.17 -5.31
C ASP A 92 -9.37 14.01 -5.83
N TYR A 93 -9.14 12.82 -5.27
CA TYR A 93 -9.92 11.62 -5.57
C TYR A 93 -11.11 11.42 -4.62
N THR A 94 -11.35 12.33 -3.68
CA THR A 94 -12.43 12.20 -2.70
C THR A 94 -13.78 11.96 -3.36
N ASP A 95 -14.10 12.64 -4.46
CA ASP A 95 -15.36 12.44 -5.19
C ASP A 95 -15.50 11.03 -5.80
N LEU A 96 -14.40 10.48 -6.32
CA LEU A 96 -14.37 9.12 -6.86
C LEU A 96 -14.50 8.10 -5.74
N GLU A 97 -13.75 8.26 -4.66
CA GLU A 97 -13.86 7.42 -3.46
C GLU A 97 -15.27 7.49 -2.85
N ASN A 98 -15.88 8.68 -2.80
CA ASN A 98 -17.24 8.87 -2.31
C ASN A 98 -18.26 8.13 -3.18
N ARG A 99 -18.10 8.17 -4.51
CA ARG A 99 -18.95 7.46 -5.45
C ARG A 99 -18.81 5.95 -5.31
N ASP A 100 -17.58 5.45 -5.20
CA ASP A 100 -17.31 4.02 -5.05
C ASP A 100 -17.86 3.50 -3.71
N ARG A 101 -17.62 4.22 -2.60
CA ARG A 101 -18.20 3.89 -1.28
C ARG A 101 -19.73 3.84 -1.32
N LYS A 102 -20.37 4.77 -2.06
CA LYS A 102 -21.82 4.78 -2.21
C LYS A 102 -22.33 3.59 -3.03
N ALA A 103 -21.65 3.27 -4.13
CA ALA A 103 -22.00 2.13 -4.98
C ALA A 103 -21.86 0.81 -4.20
N ASP A 104 -20.78 0.64 -3.45
CA ASP A 104 -20.54 -0.53 -2.59
C ASP A 104 -21.62 -0.64 -1.51
N TYR A 105 -21.93 0.46 -0.83
CA TYR A 105 -22.98 0.49 0.21
C TYR A 105 -24.34 0.09 -0.35
N GLU A 106 -24.75 0.64 -1.49
CA GLU A 106 -26.02 0.32 -2.16
C GLU A 106 -26.06 -1.16 -2.55
N PHE A 107 -24.98 -1.67 -3.15
CA PHE A 107 -24.84 -3.09 -3.51
C PHE A 107 -25.03 -4.02 -2.31
N TYR A 108 -24.35 -3.74 -1.18
CA TYR A 108 -24.50 -4.56 0.03
C TYR A 108 -25.91 -4.46 0.63
N CYS A 109 -26.53 -3.29 0.62
CA CYS A 109 -27.91 -3.12 1.10
C CYS A 109 -28.91 -3.94 0.29
N GLU A 110 -28.81 -3.92 -1.03
CA GLU A 110 -29.66 -4.74 -1.91
C GLU A 110 -29.44 -6.24 -1.67
N LEU A 111 -28.18 -6.65 -1.55
CA LEU A 111 -27.83 -8.04 -1.28
C LEU A 111 -28.40 -8.52 0.06
N LEU A 112 -28.33 -7.70 1.10
CA LEU A 112 -28.90 -8.03 2.40
C LEU A 112 -30.44 -8.11 2.34
N ARG A 113 -31.10 -7.12 1.73
CA ARG A 113 -32.56 -7.09 1.59
C ARG A 113 -33.11 -8.26 0.76
N LYS A 114 -32.34 -8.75 -0.21
CA LYS A 114 -32.71 -9.92 -1.03
C LYS A 114 -32.65 -11.25 -0.27
N ASN A 115 -31.71 -11.38 0.68
CA ASN A 115 -31.41 -12.65 1.35
C ASN A 115 -32.00 -12.77 2.77
N LEU A 116 -32.40 -11.66 3.39
CA LEU A 116 -32.90 -11.59 4.77
C LEU A 116 -34.34 -11.09 4.84
N THR A 117 -35.00 -11.28 5.98
CA THR A 117 -36.29 -10.61 6.22
C THR A 117 -36.05 -9.13 6.48
N THR A 118 -37.01 -8.27 6.15
CA THR A 118 -36.91 -6.79 6.29
C THR A 118 -36.36 -6.37 7.66
N LYS A 119 -36.95 -6.86 8.75
CA LYS A 119 -36.49 -6.59 10.13
C LYS A 119 -35.04 -7.02 10.41
N GLN A 120 -34.59 -8.13 9.80
CA GLN A 120 -33.22 -8.63 9.96
C GLN A 120 -32.24 -7.81 9.11
N ALA A 121 -32.62 -7.46 7.89
CA ALA A 121 -31.80 -6.67 6.97
C ALA A 121 -31.58 -5.25 7.51
N GLU A 122 -32.64 -4.56 7.92
CA GLU A 122 -32.57 -3.20 8.46
C GLU A 122 -31.74 -3.14 9.75
N ALA A 123 -31.93 -4.09 10.66
CA ALA A 123 -31.11 -4.17 11.87
C ALA A 123 -29.63 -4.44 11.57
N PHE A 124 -29.35 -5.24 10.55
CA PHE A 124 -27.97 -5.54 10.15
C PHE A 124 -27.30 -4.34 9.49
N ILE A 125 -28.00 -3.65 8.57
CA ILE A 125 -27.54 -2.43 7.91
C ILE A 125 -27.21 -1.35 8.94
N ALA A 126 -28.17 -1.02 9.81
CA ALA A 126 -27.98 0.04 10.80
C ALA A 126 -26.81 -0.22 11.76
N VAL A 127 -26.64 -1.46 12.21
CA VAL A 127 -25.60 -1.80 13.20
C VAL A 127 -24.23 -2.01 12.56
N HIS A 128 -24.14 -2.68 11.41
CA HIS A 128 -22.86 -3.10 10.82
C HIS A 128 -22.40 -2.23 9.64
N LEU A 129 -23.31 -1.61 8.88
CA LEU A 129 -22.96 -0.72 7.77
C LEU A 129 -22.97 0.75 8.23
N ASP A 130 -24.00 1.18 8.94
CA ASP A 130 -24.13 2.58 9.40
C ASP A 130 -23.40 2.85 10.73
N GLY A 131 -22.99 1.80 11.44
CA GLY A 131 -22.24 1.90 12.70
C GLY A 131 -23.07 2.38 13.91
N VAL A 132 -24.40 2.34 13.82
CA VAL A 132 -25.28 2.72 14.93
C VAL A 132 -25.20 1.65 16.02
N PRO A 133 -24.95 2.02 17.30
CA PRO A 133 -24.92 1.03 18.36
C PRO A 133 -26.29 0.37 18.51
N ALA A 134 -26.29 -0.95 18.73
CA ALA A 134 -27.51 -1.75 18.78
C ALA A 134 -28.54 -1.32 19.84
N ASN A 135 -28.12 -0.54 20.86
CA ASN A 135 -29.03 0.06 21.83
C ASN A 135 -29.84 1.21 21.22
N GLU A 136 -29.17 2.15 20.55
CA GLU A 136 -29.82 3.32 19.93
C GLU A 136 -30.76 2.89 18.80
N TYR A 137 -30.37 1.86 18.04
CA TYR A 137 -31.25 1.26 17.04
C TYR A 137 -32.46 0.54 17.68
N ALA A 138 -32.32 0.00 18.89
CA ALA A 138 -33.44 -0.60 19.62
C ALA A 138 -34.47 0.43 20.03
N ASP A 139 -33.98 1.55 20.54
CA ASP A 139 -34.81 2.67 20.98
C ASP A 139 -35.54 3.31 19.80
N SER A 140 -34.87 3.48 18.65
CA SER A 140 -35.48 4.05 17.44
C SER A 140 -36.60 3.18 16.83
N VAL A 141 -36.48 1.86 16.92
CA VAL A 141 -37.50 0.90 16.43
C VAL A 141 -38.53 0.56 17.52
N GLY A 142 -38.34 1.02 18.76
CA GLY A 142 -39.21 0.72 19.90
C GLY A 142 -39.17 -0.75 20.31
N THR A 143 -38.01 -1.40 20.19
CA THR A 143 -37.82 -2.84 20.53
C THR A 143 -36.76 -3.02 21.59
N SER A 144 -36.65 -4.23 22.16
CA SER A 144 -35.61 -4.54 23.14
C SER A 144 -34.28 -4.89 22.46
N LYS A 145 -33.16 -4.50 23.10
CA LYS A 145 -31.80 -4.89 22.70
C LYS A 145 -31.65 -6.39 22.43
N SER A 146 -32.30 -7.21 23.25
CA SER A 146 -32.27 -8.67 23.13
C SER A 146 -32.86 -9.13 21.79
N ASN A 147 -33.95 -8.51 21.34
CA ASN A 147 -34.59 -8.84 20.08
C ASN A 147 -33.71 -8.49 18.87
N ILE A 148 -33.07 -7.32 18.88
CA ILE A 148 -32.10 -6.95 17.83
C ILE A 148 -30.88 -7.87 17.83
N SER A 149 -30.36 -8.22 19.00
CA SER A 149 -29.25 -9.17 19.12
C SER A 149 -29.63 -10.53 18.51
N HIS A 150 -30.87 -10.98 18.74
CA HIS A 150 -31.38 -12.21 18.11
C HIS A 150 -31.52 -12.07 16.59
N HIS A 151 -32.06 -10.94 16.09
CA HIS A 151 -32.15 -10.68 14.65
C HIS A 151 -30.78 -10.69 13.96
N LEU A 152 -29.77 -10.07 14.57
CA LEU A 152 -28.39 -10.08 14.08
C LEU A 152 -27.78 -11.48 14.08
N ALA A 153 -28.01 -12.28 15.14
CA ALA A 153 -27.50 -13.64 15.23
C ALA A 153 -28.12 -14.57 14.16
N VAL A 154 -29.43 -14.44 13.92
CA VAL A 154 -30.12 -15.19 12.85
C VAL A 154 -29.64 -14.73 11.47
N ALA A 155 -29.47 -13.43 11.28
CA ALA A 155 -28.96 -12.86 10.04
C ALA A 155 -27.58 -13.43 9.69
N LYS A 156 -26.66 -13.40 10.66
CA LYS A 156 -25.31 -13.97 10.52
C LYS A 156 -25.33 -15.46 10.15
N LYS A 157 -26.20 -16.25 10.79
CA LYS A 157 -26.35 -17.68 10.46
C LYS A 157 -26.86 -17.91 9.04
N LYS A 158 -27.80 -17.09 8.55
CA LYS A 158 -28.32 -17.19 7.17
C LYS A 158 -27.26 -16.81 6.16
N LEU A 159 -26.58 -15.68 6.37
CA LEU A 159 -25.50 -15.22 5.50
C LEU A 159 -24.37 -16.24 5.40
N LYS A 160 -23.98 -16.89 6.52
CA LYS A 160 -22.97 -17.95 6.51
C LYS A 160 -23.37 -19.18 5.66
N LYS A 161 -24.67 -19.47 5.52
CA LYS A 161 -25.13 -20.56 4.64
C LYS A 161 -25.06 -20.18 3.16
N ILE A 162 -25.34 -18.92 2.86
CA ILE A 162 -25.36 -18.39 1.49
C ILE A 162 -23.93 -18.12 0.99
N PHE A 163 -23.06 -17.65 1.88
CA PHE A 163 -21.64 -17.38 1.65
C PHE A 163 -20.80 -18.30 2.55
N PRO A 164 -20.67 -19.59 2.20
CA PRO A 164 -19.95 -20.57 3.00
C PRO A 164 -18.43 -20.32 3.03
N ASN A 165 -17.89 -19.70 1.98
CA ASN A 165 -16.48 -19.31 1.89
C ASN A 165 -16.37 -17.80 2.09
N THR A 166 -15.49 -17.37 2.98
CA THR A 166 -15.22 -15.95 3.29
C THR A 166 -14.42 -15.24 2.19
N SER A 167 -13.94 -15.97 1.19
CA SER A 167 -13.10 -15.47 0.10
C SER A 167 -13.62 -16.03 -1.23
N THR A 168 -14.30 -15.20 -2.00
CA THR A 168 -14.26 -15.27 -3.47
C THR A 168 -13.48 -14.09 -4.05
N PHE A 169 -13.00 -13.20 -3.17
CA PHE A 169 -12.01 -12.20 -3.52
C PHE A 169 -10.63 -12.81 -3.23
N PRO A 170 -9.71 -12.88 -4.21
CA PRO A 170 -8.30 -13.08 -3.89
C PRO A 170 -7.93 -11.93 -2.97
N SER A 171 -7.31 -12.25 -1.82
CA SER A 171 -6.83 -11.22 -0.91
C SER A 171 -5.91 -10.29 -1.69
N SER A 172 -6.34 -9.06 -1.95
CA SER A 172 -5.48 -8.00 -2.50
C SER A 172 -4.57 -7.44 -1.41
N LEU A 173 -3.93 -8.34 -0.67
CA LEU A 173 -2.85 -8.08 0.27
C LEU A 173 -1.75 -9.07 -0.07
N GLY A 174 -0.80 -8.61 -0.88
CA GLY A 174 0.45 -9.32 -1.15
C GLY A 174 0.75 -9.49 -2.63
N LEU A 175 1.12 -8.41 -3.31
CA LEU A 175 2.32 -8.25 -4.14
C LEU A 175 2.47 -6.78 -4.54
#